data_AF-A0A6N9PU83-F1
#
_entry.id   AF-A0A6N9PU83-F1
#
_cell.length_a   1.000
_cell.length_b   1.000
_cell.length_c   1.000
_cell.angle_alpha   90.00
_cell.angle_beta   90.00
_cell.angle_gamma   90.00
#
_symmetry.space_group_name_H-M   'P 1'
#
loop_
_entity.id
_entity.type
_entity.pdbx_description
1 polymer ?
#
loop_
_entity_poly.entity_id
_entity_poly.type
_entity_poly.pdbx_seq_one_letter_code
_entity_poly.pdbx_strand_id
1 'polypeptide(L)'
;MATALFWGWFDGGGCLGDIIFQVSEETTETLQGTEWSGEARYAVHQRHLQNALTEFTGIEPDKISFSMQLTPLLGADIIGELVKIWTYERSGEAVPLVIGDKPYGKYRWNILKHSAKYEESDVWGNPLLAVVDVELQEYLRS
;
A
#
# COMPACT_ATOMS: atom_id res chain seq x y z
N MET A 1 8.58 -26.89 27.98
CA MET A 1 9.83 -26.53 27.31
C MET A 1 9.47 -25.65 26.13
N ALA A 2 9.80 -24.37 26.22
CA ALA A 2 9.69 -23.43 25.12
C ALA A 2 11.04 -23.41 24.40
N THR A 3 11.04 -23.77 23.12
CA THR A 3 12.20 -23.60 22.24
C THR A 3 11.78 -22.62 21.16
N ALA A 4 12.10 -21.35 21.42
CA ALA A 4 12.18 -20.31 20.42
C ALA A 4 13.48 -20.53 19.62
N LEU A 5 13.37 -20.91 18.35
CA LEU A 5 14.40 -20.74 17.32
C LEU A 5 13.72 -20.75 15.94
N PHE A 6 13.23 -19.60 15.49
CA PHE A 6 13.05 -19.33 14.07
C PHE A 6 13.32 -17.84 13.82
N TRP A 7 14.59 -17.46 14.00
CA TRP A 7 15.12 -16.18 13.57
C TRP A 7 15.96 -16.41 12.32
N GLY A 8 15.49 -15.85 11.22
CA GLY A 8 16.16 -15.82 9.92
C GLY A 8 15.11 -15.88 8.80
N TRP A 9 14.96 -14.78 8.07
CA TRP A 9 14.32 -14.68 6.73
C TRP A 9 12.82 -14.38 6.64
N PHE A 10 12.30 -13.36 7.33
CA PHE A 10 11.05 -12.69 6.93
C PHE A 10 11.15 -11.17 7.17
N ASP A 11 11.96 -10.47 6.39
CA ASP A 11 12.20 -9.01 6.56
C ASP A 11 11.28 -8.13 5.68
N GLY A 12 10.22 -8.69 5.07
CA GLY A 12 9.35 -7.99 4.10
C GLY A 12 7.85 -7.99 4.39
N GLY A 13 7.39 -8.20 5.62
CA GLY A 13 5.95 -8.25 5.96
C GLY A 13 5.30 -6.87 6.14
N GLY A 14 3.97 -6.77 5.99
CA GLY A 14 3.20 -5.54 6.24
C GLY A 14 1.71 -5.79 6.52
N CYS A 15 0.99 -4.75 6.92
CA CYS A 15 -0.45 -4.76 7.02
C CYS A 15 -1.13 -3.50 6.44
N LEU A 16 -2.30 -3.71 5.83
CA LEU A 16 -3.18 -2.67 5.31
C LEU A 16 -4.56 -2.89 5.94
N GLY A 17 -4.88 -2.14 6.99
CA GLY A 17 -6.01 -2.50 7.86
C GLY A 17 -5.80 -3.87 8.50
N ASP A 18 -6.77 -4.76 8.30
CA ASP A 18 -6.74 -6.12 8.82
C ASP A 18 -6.17 -7.15 7.81
N ILE A 19 -5.58 -6.67 6.71
CA ILE A 19 -4.95 -7.50 5.69
C ILE A 19 -3.47 -7.65 6.02
N ILE A 20 -3.00 -8.88 6.20
CA ILE A 20 -1.59 -9.21 6.41
C ILE A 20 -1.02 -9.68 5.08
N PHE A 21 0.11 -9.09 4.66
CA PHE A 21 0.73 -9.40 3.38
C PHE A 21 2.26 -9.41 3.49
N GLN A 22 2.90 -9.99 2.49
CA GLN A 22 4.32 -9.80 2.23
C GLN A 22 4.50 -8.82 1.07
N VAL A 23 5.45 -7.90 1.17
CA VAL A 23 5.83 -7.03 0.05
C VAL A 23 6.74 -7.83 -0.88
N SER A 24 6.50 -7.73 -2.19
CA SER A 24 7.33 -8.44 -3.18
C SER A 24 8.79 -7.97 -3.09
N GLU A 25 9.72 -8.92 -2.91
CA GLU A 25 11.17 -8.71 -2.82
C GLU A 25 11.90 -9.00 -4.14
N GLU A 26 11.26 -8.84 -5.32
CA GLU A 26 11.82 -9.35 -6.59
C GLU A 26 13.22 -8.81 -6.94
N THR A 27 13.79 -7.83 -6.23
CA THR A 27 15.25 -7.75 -6.11
C THR A 27 15.65 -7.31 -4.69
N THR A 28 16.58 -8.06 -4.10
CA THR A 28 17.14 -7.89 -2.74
C THR A 28 17.35 -6.41 -2.39
N GLU A 29 16.86 -6.03 -1.20
CA GLU A 29 16.86 -4.70 -0.55
C GLU A 29 15.61 -3.83 -0.79
N THR A 30 14.67 -3.93 0.16
CA THR A 30 13.72 -2.90 0.62
C THR A 30 12.90 -2.19 -0.47
N LEU A 31 11.69 -2.69 -0.73
CA LEU A 31 10.59 -1.94 -1.37
C LEU A 31 10.88 -1.40 -2.79
N GLN A 32 11.51 -2.18 -3.67
CA GLN A 32 11.60 -1.76 -5.08
C GLN A 32 10.24 -1.83 -5.78
N GLY A 33 9.81 -0.72 -6.37
CA GLY A 33 8.49 -0.55 -6.99
C GLY A 33 7.47 0.20 -6.13
N THR A 34 7.82 0.61 -4.91
CA THR A 34 6.98 1.51 -4.12
C THR A 34 7.15 2.95 -4.63
N GLU A 35 6.09 3.51 -5.21
CA GLU A 35 6.06 4.91 -5.63
C GLU A 35 5.31 5.73 -4.58
N TRP A 36 5.98 6.70 -3.95
CA TRP A 36 5.35 7.74 -3.14
C TRP A 36 5.37 9.04 -3.94
N SER A 37 4.20 9.61 -4.19
CA SER A 37 4.09 10.95 -4.80
C SER A 37 3.30 11.89 -3.89
N GLY A 38 3.69 13.16 -3.91
CA GLY A 38 3.01 14.25 -3.23
C GLY A 38 3.12 15.51 -4.07
N GLU A 39 2.06 16.32 -4.11
CA GLU A 39 1.98 17.49 -4.99
C GLU A 39 1.60 18.74 -4.21
N ALA A 40 2.34 19.83 -4.44
CA ALA A 40 2.05 21.14 -3.89
C ALA A 40 1.44 22.04 -4.97
N ARG A 41 0.33 22.70 -4.64
CA ARG A 41 -0.34 23.66 -5.53
C ARG A 41 0.19 25.06 -5.32
N TYR A 42 0.47 25.72 -6.44
CA TYR A 42 0.86 27.12 -6.48
C TYR A 42 -0.01 27.90 -7.46
N ALA A 43 -0.45 29.09 -7.07
CA ALA A 43 -1.03 30.09 -7.97
C ALA A 43 0.05 31.03 -8.48
N VAL A 44 -0.04 31.43 -9.75
CA VAL A 44 0.90 32.38 -10.37
C VAL A 44 0.17 33.68 -10.69
N HIS A 45 0.57 34.75 -10.02
CA HIS A 45 0.05 36.10 -10.23
C HIS A 45 0.96 36.88 -11.18
N GLN A 46 0.40 37.36 -12.29
CA GLN A 46 1.17 38.16 -13.25
C GLN A 46 1.34 39.60 -12.75
N ARG A 47 2.55 40.14 -12.90
CA ARG A 47 2.88 41.52 -12.57
C ARG A 47 3.44 42.21 -13.81
N HIS A 48 2.88 43.36 -14.16
CA HIS A 48 3.33 44.10 -15.33
C HIS A 48 4.79 44.57 -15.15
N LEU A 49 5.66 44.25 -16.11
CA LEU A 49 7.10 44.59 -16.12
C LEU A 49 7.89 44.10 -14.89
N GLN A 50 7.36 43.11 -14.17
CA GLN A 50 8.01 42.51 -13.01
C GLN A 50 7.93 41.00 -13.11
N ASN A 51 8.74 40.31 -12.30
CA ASN A 51 8.69 38.86 -12.20
C ASN A 51 7.32 38.41 -11.69
N ALA A 52 6.77 37.31 -12.21
CA ALA A 52 5.53 36.74 -11.68
C ALA A 52 5.69 36.40 -10.19
N LEU A 53 4.63 36.54 -9.41
CA LEU A 53 4.60 36.16 -8.00
C LEU A 53 3.94 34.79 -7.87
N THR A 54 4.58 33.86 -7.17
CA THR A 54 4.01 32.55 -6.86
C THR A 54 3.48 32.54 -5.43
N GLU A 55 2.30 31.95 -5.24
CA GLU A 55 1.65 31.80 -3.93
C GLU A 55 1.30 30.34 -3.70
N PHE A 56 1.66 29.80 -2.53
CA PHE A 56 1.32 28.44 -2.14
C PHE A 56 -0.16 28.35 -1.77
N THR A 57 -0.92 27.48 -2.45
CA THR A 57 -2.38 27.36 -2.29
C THR A 57 -2.81 26.03 -1.67
N GLY A 58 -1.86 25.17 -1.30
CA GLY A 58 -2.10 23.94 -0.55
C GLY A 58 -1.31 22.75 -1.06
N ILE A 59 -1.61 21.58 -0.49
CA ILE A 59 -1.01 20.29 -0.83
C ILE A 59 -2.13 19.35 -1.25
N GLU A 60 -1.93 18.62 -2.34
CA GLU A 60 -2.78 17.50 -2.74
C GLU A 60 -2.49 16.28 -1.84
N PRO A 61 -3.46 15.37 -1.64
CA PRO A 61 -3.22 14.16 -0.87
C PRO A 61 -2.04 13.35 -1.42
N ASP A 62 -1.16 12.89 -0.54
CA ASP A 62 -0.07 12.00 -0.92
C ASP A 62 -0.65 10.69 -1.51
N LYS A 63 0.06 10.06 -2.45
CA LYS A 63 -0.30 8.77 -3.03
C LYS A 63 0.83 7.78 -2.85
N ILE A 64 0.46 6.52 -2.60
CA ILE A 64 1.42 5.41 -2.53
C ILE A 64 0.91 4.22 -3.34
N SER A 65 1.79 3.64 -4.15
CA SER A 65 1.50 2.43 -4.94
C SER A 65 2.53 1.36 -4.66
N PHE A 66 2.09 0.11 -4.46
CA PHE A 66 2.97 -1.04 -4.24
C PHE A 66 2.29 -2.36 -4.61
N SER A 67 3.11 -3.40 -4.73
CA SER A 67 2.67 -4.78 -4.97
C SER A 67 2.86 -5.63 -3.72
N MET A 68 1.88 -6.47 -3.41
CA MET A 68 1.90 -7.38 -2.28
C MET A 68 1.56 -8.81 -2.69
N GLN A 69 2.13 -9.77 -1.97
CA GLN A 69 1.89 -11.19 -2.14
C GLN A 69 0.98 -11.70 -1.02
N LEU A 70 -0.08 -12.41 -1.42
CA LEU A 70 -0.97 -13.14 -0.53
C LEU A 70 -0.75 -14.64 -0.74
N THR A 71 -0.46 -15.37 0.34
CA THR A 71 -0.25 -16.81 0.29
C THR A 71 -0.72 -17.50 1.57
N PRO A 72 -1.38 -18.68 1.49
CA PRO A 72 -1.75 -19.46 2.67
C PRO A 72 -0.55 -19.93 3.49
N LEU A 73 0.65 -19.98 2.91
CA LEU A 73 1.91 -20.27 3.61
C LEU A 73 2.18 -19.29 4.76
N LEU A 74 1.70 -18.05 4.64
CA LEU A 74 1.79 -17.00 5.65
C LEU A 74 0.50 -16.86 6.48
N GLY A 75 -0.43 -17.80 6.33
CA GLY A 75 -1.72 -17.80 7.01
C GLY A 75 -2.78 -16.90 6.37
N ALA A 76 -2.55 -16.39 5.14
CA ALA A 76 -3.53 -15.59 4.43
C ALA A 76 -4.62 -16.47 3.79
N ASP A 77 -5.89 -16.14 4.04
CA ASP A 77 -7.01 -16.60 3.21
C ASP A 77 -7.10 -15.70 1.98
N ILE A 78 -6.47 -16.09 0.87
CA ILE A 78 -6.35 -15.23 -0.33
C ILE A 78 -7.70 -14.64 -0.76
N ILE A 79 -8.76 -15.45 -0.82
CA ILE A 79 -10.08 -14.97 -1.26
C ILE A 79 -10.67 -14.03 -0.21
N GLY A 80 -10.57 -14.38 1.08
CA GLY A 80 -11.01 -13.52 2.18
C GLY A 80 -10.29 -12.16 2.20
N GLU A 81 -8.97 -12.16 2.02
CA GLU A 81 -8.17 -10.93 1.97
C GLU A 81 -8.52 -10.06 0.76
N LEU A 82 -8.72 -10.65 -0.42
CA LEU A 82 -9.20 -9.91 -1.61
C LEU A 82 -10.59 -9.29 -1.38
N VAL A 83 -11.48 -9.98 -0.66
CA VAL A 83 -12.79 -9.44 -0.29
C VAL A 83 -12.66 -8.25 0.67
N LYS A 84 -11.69 -8.26 1.59
CA LYS A 84 -11.42 -7.09 2.46
C LYS A 84 -10.95 -5.89 1.63
N ILE A 85 -10.02 -6.08 0.70
CA ILE A 85 -9.57 -5.03 -0.23
C ILE A 85 -10.76 -4.42 -0.97
N TRP A 86 -11.61 -5.27 -1.56
CA TRP A 86 -12.84 -4.84 -2.22
C TRP A 86 -13.79 -4.07 -1.31
N THR A 87 -13.87 -4.46 -0.05
CA THR A 87 -14.75 -3.82 0.94
C THR A 87 -14.22 -2.45 1.31
N TYR A 88 -12.93 -2.31 1.61
CA TYR A 88 -12.30 -1.02 1.92
C TYR A 88 -12.40 -0.05 0.73
N GLU A 89 -12.12 -0.52 -0.48
CA GLU A 89 -12.26 0.31 -1.70
C GLU A 89 -13.70 0.81 -1.90
N ARG A 90 -14.70 -0.09 -1.81
CA ARG A 90 -16.10 0.27 -2.09
C ARG A 90 -16.78 1.04 -0.97
N SER A 91 -16.36 0.85 0.27
CA SER A 91 -16.86 1.62 1.41
C SER A 91 -16.19 2.99 1.55
N GLY A 92 -15.03 3.17 0.93
CA GLY A 92 -14.18 4.35 1.15
C GLY A 92 -13.58 4.38 2.56
N GLU A 93 -13.46 3.24 3.23
CA GLU A 93 -12.88 3.14 4.57
C GLU A 93 -11.38 3.46 4.54
N ALA A 94 -10.96 4.35 5.44
CA ALA A 94 -9.58 4.77 5.57
C ALA A 94 -8.84 3.87 6.58
N VAL A 95 -7.83 3.14 6.12
CA VAL A 95 -7.12 2.10 6.87
C VAL A 95 -5.66 2.47 7.16
N PRO A 96 -5.03 1.96 8.24
CA PRO A 96 -3.59 2.13 8.45
C PRO A 96 -2.79 1.35 7.41
N LEU A 97 -1.60 1.84 7.09
CA LEU A 97 -0.57 1.08 6.38
C LEU A 97 0.65 0.94 7.29
N VAL A 98 1.10 -0.30 7.49
CA VAL A 98 2.34 -0.61 8.18
C VAL A 98 3.16 -1.52 7.27
N ILE A 99 4.43 -1.17 7.06
CA ILE A 99 5.36 -1.98 6.29
C ILE A 99 6.59 -2.21 7.17
N GLY A 100 6.97 -3.47 7.33
CA GLY A 100 7.93 -3.91 8.35
C GLY A 100 7.44 -3.55 9.75
N ASP A 101 8.25 -2.78 10.48
CA ASP A 101 7.98 -2.31 11.84
C ASP A 101 7.48 -0.86 11.90
N LYS A 102 7.21 -0.23 10.75
CA LYS A 102 6.94 1.22 10.66
C LYS A 102 5.56 1.53 10.08
N PRO A 103 4.78 2.43 10.72
CA PRO A 103 3.60 2.99 10.09
C PRO A 103 3.99 3.96 8.98
N TYR A 104 3.24 3.93 7.87
CA TYR A 104 3.44 4.81 6.72
C TYR A 104 2.29 5.82 6.61
N GLY A 105 2.63 7.06 6.24
CA GLY A 105 1.68 8.18 6.09
C GLY A 105 1.42 8.99 7.35
N LYS A 106 0.72 10.12 7.23
CA LYS A 106 0.40 10.99 8.38
C LYS A 106 -0.74 10.46 9.24
N TYR A 107 -1.69 9.73 8.64
CA TYR A 107 -2.83 9.15 9.36
C TYR A 107 -3.31 7.82 8.77
N ARG A 108 -4.12 7.86 7.71
CA ARG A 108 -4.72 6.66 7.09
C ARG A 108 -4.64 6.77 5.58
N TRP A 109 -5.01 5.68 4.92
CA TRP A 109 -4.99 5.53 3.48
C TRP A 109 -6.33 4.96 2.98
N ASN A 110 -6.82 5.51 1.88
CA ASN A 110 -7.95 4.96 1.13
C ASN A 110 -7.42 4.17 -0.06
N ILE A 111 -8.03 3.02 -0.36
CA ILE A 111 -7.72 2.25 -1.57
C ILE A 111 -8.42 2.93 -2.75
N LEU A 112 -7.65 3.42 -3.71
CA LEU A 112 -8.17 3.99 -4.96
C LEU A 112 -8.38 2.93 -6.03
N LYS A 113 -7.48 1.95 -6.08
CA LYS A 113 -7.46 0.92 -7.10
C LYS A 113 -6.71 -0.31 -6.59
N HIS A 114 -7.15 -1.48 -7.02
CA HIS A 114 -6.37 -2.71 -6.91
C HIS A 114 -6.40 -3.52 -8.23
N SER A 115 -5.42 -4.40 -8.40
CA SER A 115 -5.37 -5.41 -9.46
C SER A 115 -4.79 -6.69 -8.88
N ALA A 116 -5.44 -7.83 -9.06
CA ALA A 116 -5.01 -9.11 -8.53
C ALA A 116 -4.73 -10.13 -9.65
N LYS A 117 -3.61 -10.85 -9.53
CA LYS A 117 -3.23 -11.96 -10.41
C LYS A 117 -2.96 -13.20 -9.58
N TYR A 118 -3.60 -14.31 -9.93
CA TYR A 118 -3.29 -15.61 -9.34
C TYR A 118 -2.14 -16.24 -10.11
N GLU A 119 -1.03 -16.46 -9.43
CA GLU A 119 0.18 -17.04 -10.05
C GLU A 119 0.21 -18.55 -9.88
N GLU A 120 -0.25 -19.05 -8.73
CA GLU A 120 -0.30 -20.47 -8.42
C GLU A 120 -1.67 -20.88 -7.91
N SER A 121 -2.08 -22.09 -8.26
CA SER A 121 -3.32 -22.71 -7.77
C SER A 121 -3.11 -24.20 -7.51
N ASP A 122 -3.90 -24.75 -6.61
CA ASP A 122 -3.92 -26.18 -6.35
C ASP A 122 -4.67 -26.96 -7.45
N VAL A 123 -4.68 -28.28 -7.33
CA VAL A 123 -5.36 -29.17 -8.28
C VAL A 123 -6.88 -28.99 -8.33
N TRP A 124 -7.47 -28.32 -7.33
CA TRP A 124 -8.89 -28.01 -7.23
C TRP A 124 -9.22 -26.58 -7.70
N GLY A 125 -8.21 -25.79 -8.07
CA GLY A 125 -8.35 -24.42 -8.53
C GLY A 125 -8.39 -23.37 -7.42
N ASN A 126 -8.07 -23.72 -6.16
CA ASN A 126 -7.91 -22.72 -5.12
C ASN A 126 -6.56 -22.00 -5.29
N PRO A 127 -6.50 -20.67 -5.16
CA PRO A 127 -5.25 -19.94 -5.29
C PRO A 127 -4.30 -20.28 -4.15
N LEU A 128 -3.02 -20.43 -4.47
CA LEU A 128 -1.91 -20.64 -3.53
C LEU A 128 -0.99 -19.42 -3.44
N LEU A 129 -0.96 -18.62 -4.50
CA LEU A 129 -0.22 -17.36 -4.56
C LEU A 129 -1.01 -16.35 -5.39
N ALA A 130 -1.22 -15.17 -4.83
CA ALA A 130 -1.77 -14.03 -5.53
C ALA A 130 -0.86 -12.81 -5.37
N VAL A 131 -0.54 -12.15 -6.48
CA VAL A 131 0.11 -10.83 -6.50
C VAL A 131 -0.96 -9.77 -6.66
N VAL A 132 -1.00 -8.82 -5.74
CA VAL A 132 -1.97 -7.74 -5.71
C VAL A 132 -1.24 -6.40 -5.78
N ASP A 133 -1.51 -5.64 -6.82
CA ASP A 133 -1.06 -4.26 -6.96
C ASP A 133 -2.13 -3.33 -6.37
N VAL A 134 -1.74 -2.39 -5.53
CA VAL A 134 -2.64 -1.40 -4.92
C VAL A 134 -2.15 0.03 -5.14
N GLU A 135 -3.07 0.96 -5.38
CA GLU A 135 -2.84 2.40 -5.35
C GLU A 135 -3.67 3.01 -4.22
N LEU A 136 -3.02 3.74 -3.34
CA LEU A 136 -3.62 4.34 -2.17
C LEU A 136 -3.51 5.87 -2.21
N GLN A 137 -4.47 6.54 -1.57
CA GLN A 137 -4.47 7.99 -1.36
C GLN A 137 -4.51 8.31 0.14
N GLU A 138 -3.73 9.30 0.55
CA GLU A 138 -3.68 9.79 1.92
C GLU A 138 -5.06 10.32 2.36
N TYR A 139 -5.47 9.88 3.54
CA TYR A 139 -6.65 10.36 4.23
C TYR A 139 -6.22 11.02 5.54
N LEU A 140 -6.53 12.30 5.67
CA LEU A 140 -6.24 13.09 6.86
C LEU A 140 -7.51 13.23 7.71
N ARG A 141 -7.33 13.20 9.02
CA ARG A 141 -8.41 13.53 9.97
C ARG A 141 -8.59 15.04 10.00
N SER A 142 -9.85 15.50 9.92
CA SER A 142 -10.25 16.90 10.15
C SER A 142 -10.02 17.35 11.57
#